data_AF-A0A961CYB0-F1
#
_entry.id   AF-A0A961CYB0-F1
#
_cell.length_a   1.000
_cell.length_b   1.000
_cell.length_c   1.000
_cell.angle_alpha   90.00
_cell.angle_beta   90.00
_cell.angle_gamma   90.00
#
_symmetry.space_group_name_H-M   'P 1'
#
loop_
_entity.id
_entity.type
_entity.pdbx_description
1 polymer ?
#
loop_
_entity_poly.entity_id
_entity_poly.type
_entity_poly.pdbx_seq_one_letter_code
_entity_poly.pdbx_strand_id
1 'polypeptide(L)'
;MKQRNALRCAMAIAALGAVIAGCSNAEEQQEVIEGPEVTQPDDAAGVVAPVIVDSGDPVTLEVGRSIDVVTDDVTRVESSDTAVLTVSQPSDDGSASFNAGATAVAAGSATLSVYTGDSLAYEVAVTVEG
;
A
#
# COMPACT_ATOMS: atom_id res chain seq x y z
N MET A 1 -13.78 6.47 40.66
CA MET A 1 -12.62 6.80 41.53
C MET A 1 -11.49 5.86 41.14
N LYS A 2 -10.22 6.19 40.92
CA LYS A 2 -9.45 7.44 40.78
C LYS A 2 -8.08 7.00 40.23
N GLN A 3 -7.50 7.76 39.29
CA GLN A 3 -6.20 7.55 38.65
C GLN A 3 -5.05 7.26 39.64
N ARG A 4 -4.04 6.51 39.20
CA ARG A 4 -2.67 6.61 39.74
C ARG A 4 -1.65 6.71 38.61
N ASN A 5 -0.94 7.83 38.64
CA ASN A 5 0.10 8.28 37.72
C ASN A 5 1.41 7.47 37.85
N ALA A 6 2.10 7.36 36.72
CA ALA A 6 3.52 7.61 36.42
C ALA A 6 4.65 7.03 37.30
N LEU A 7 5.75 6.55 36.67
CA LEU A 7 7.02 7.29 36.47
C LEU A 7 8.26 6.34 36.33
N ARG A 8 9.08 6.59 35.28
CA ARG A 8 10.57 6.49 35.17
C ARG A 8 11.31 5.27 34.57
N CYS A 9 12.42 5.67 33.91
CA CYS A 9 13.69 4.99 33.58
C CYS A 9 13.73 4.32 32.19
N ALA A 10 14.73 4.52 31.33
CA ALA A 10 16.02 5.20 31.43
C ALA A 10 16.54 5.61 30.04
N MET A 11 17.36 6.66 30.01
CA MET A 11 18.11 7.18 28.87
C MET A 11 19.47 6.47 28.81
N ALA A 12 19.94 6.08 27.63
CA ALA A 12 21.33 5.67 27.41
C ALA A 12 21.86 6.30 26.11
N ILE A 13 22.82 7.21 26.27
CA ILE A 13 23.60 7.87 25.23
C ILE A 13 25.03 7.30 25.31
N ALA A 14 25.61 6.91 24.17
CA ALA A 14 27.06 6.73 23.99
C ALA A 14 27.38 6.94 22.49
N ALA A 15 27.96 8.09 22.11
CA ALA A 15 29.41 8.36 21.94
C ALA A 15 29.97 7.81 20.62
N LEU A 16 30.13 8.65 19.59
CA LEU A 16 31.34 9.42 19.19
C LEU A 16 32.41 8.58 18.46
N GLY A 17 32.61 8.89 17.18
CA GLY A 17 33.78 8.47 16.40
C GLY A 17 33.94 9.40 15.19
N ALA A 18 34.88 10.34 15.27
CA ALA A 18 35.30 11.20 14.17
C ALA A 18 36.70 10.78 13.72
N VAL A 19 36.91 10.64 12.40
CA VAL A 19 38.25 10.65 11.81
C VAL A 19 38.21 11.48 10.53
N ILE A 20 39.18 12.39 10.46
CA ILE A 20 39.44 13.40 9.43
C ILE A 20 40.45 12.87 8.40
N ALA A 21 40.36 13.33 7.15
CA ALA A 21 41.45 13.77 6.25
C ALA A 21 41.14 13.49 4.77
N GLY A 22 41.44 14.46 3.91
CA GLY A 22 41.50 14.30 2.44
C GLY A 22 40.81 15.44 1.70
N CYS A 23 41.43 16.62 1.57
CA CYS A 23 42.27 17.04 0.42
C CYS A 23 41.48 17.87 -0.63
N SER A 24 41.62 19.18 -0.47
CA SER A 24 41.72 20.26 -1.48
C SER A 24 41.07 20.17 -2.87
N ASN A 25 40.37 21.27 -3.14
CA ASN A 25 40.34 22.06 -4.39
C ASN A 25 39.51 21.54 -5.57
N ALA A 26 38.45 22.30 -5.86
CA ALA A 26 38.31 23.15 -7.06
C ALA A 26 36.97 22.99 -7.79
N GLU A 27 36.46 24.15 -8.19
CA GLU A 27 35.63 24.39 -9.38
C GLU A 27 34.10 24.17 -9.27
N GLU A 28 33.39 25.31 -9.27
CA GLU A 28 32.01 25.43 -9.70
C GLU A 28 31.82 24.76 -11.07
N GLN A 29 31.09 23.65 -11.09
CA GLN A 29 30.45 23.16 -12.31
C GLN A 29 29.00 22.86 -11.97
N GLN A 30 28.13 23.66 -12.57
CA GLN A 30 26.70 23.47 -12.62
C GLN A 30 26.42 22.17 -13.38
N GLU A 31 26.39 21.06 -12.68
CA GLU A 31 25.96 19.79 -13.21
C GLU A 31 24.43 19.78 -13.20
N VAL A 32 23.85 19.85 -14.40
CA VAL A 32 22.49 19.40 -14.64
C VAL A 32 22.49 17.93 -14.26
N ILE A 33 22.02 17.62 -13.05
CA ILE A 33 21.78 16.24 -12.66
C ILE A 33 20.52 15.83 -13.40
N GLU A 34 20.71 15.32 -14.63
CA GLU A 34 19.83 14.27 -15.13
C GLU A 34 19.92 13.16 -14.09
N GLY A 35 18.96 13.16 -13.17
CA GLY A 35 18.79 12.05 -12.23
C GLY A 35 18.74 10.75 -13.05
N PRO A 36 19.15 9.61 -12.48
CA PRO A 36 19.18 8.37 -13.22
C PRO A 36 17.80 8.19 -13.87
N GLU A 37 17.79 8.27 -15.20
CA GLU A 37 16.66 7.86 -16.00
C GLU A 37 16.48 6.40 -15.61
N VAL A 38 15.46 6.13 -14.79
CA VAL A 38 15.09 4.77 -14.44
C VAL A 38 14.55 4.18 -15.72
N THR A 39 15.45 3.62 -16.52
CA THR A 39 15.10 2.71 -17.60
C THR A 39 14.36 1.55 -16.93
N GLN A 40 13.04 1.64 -16.90
CA GLN A 40 12.20 0.50 -16.55
C GLN A 40 12.51 -0.58 -17.59
N PRO A 41 12.98 -1.78 -17.20
CA PRO A 41 13.11 -2.85 -18.14
C PRO A 41 11.70 -3.26 -18.58
N ASP A 42 11.37 -2.96 -19.83
CA ASP A 42 10.29 -3.60 -20.56
C ASP A 42 10.50 -5.14 -20.55
N ASP A 43 9.43 -5.88 -20.24
CA ASP A 43 9.27 -7.33 -20.42
C ASP A 43 10.17 -8.28 -19.60
N ALA A 44 9.97 -8.28 -18.28
CA ALA A 44 9.85 -9.55 -17.55
C ALA A 44 8.35 -9.80 -17.33
N ALA A 45 7.89 -11.04 -17.16
CA ALA A 45 6.55 -11.33 -16.66
C ALA A 45 6.42 -10.73 -15.23
N GLY A 46 6.17 -9.43 -15.17
CA GLY A 46 6.28 -8.60 -13.99
C GLY A 46 4.97 -8.66 -13.24
N VAL A 47 5.05 -9.03 -11.96
CA VAL A 47 3.92 -8.89 -11.05
C VAL A 47 3.57 -7.41 -11.00
N VAL A 48 2.47 -7.03 -11.64
CA VAL A 48 2.07 -5.64 -11.64
C VAL A 48 1.45 -5.32 -10.28
N ALA A 49 1.88 -4.20 -9.69
CA ALA A 49 1.45 -3.80 -8.35
C ALA A 49 -0.09 -3.68 -8.25
N PRO A 50 -0.67 -4.00 -7.08
CA PRO A 50 -2.09 -3.81 -6.86
C PRO A 50 -2.46 -2.32 -6.85
N VAL A 51 -3.72 -2.03 -7.17
CA VAL A 51 -4.31 -0.71 -6.98
C VAL A 51 -4.67 -0.55 -5.51
N ILE A 52 -4.11 0.46 -4.85
CA ILE A 52 -4.39 0.74 -3.44
C ILE A 52 -5.70 1.51 -3.30
N VAL A 53 -6.55 1.09 -2.37
CA VAL A 53 -7.81 1.76 -2.04
C VAL A 53 -7.92 1.96 -0.53
N ASP A 54 -8.21 3.19 -0.12
CA ASP A 54 -8.48 3.59 1.27
C ASP A 54 -9.76 4.45 1.42
N SER A 55 -10.49 4.65 0.31
CA SER A 55 -11.68 5.50 0.21
C SER A 55 -12.71 4.89 -0.76
N GLY A 56 -13.89 5.51 -0.87
CA GLY A 56 -14.93 5.13 -1.83
C GLY A 56 -14.75 5.71 -3.25
N ASP A 57 -13.54 6.18 -3.60
CA ASP A 57 -13.28 6.74 -4.92
C ASP A 57 -13.37 5.65 -6.01
N PRO A 58 -13.96 5.95 -7.18
CA PRO A 58 -14.12 4.96 -8.23
C PRO A 58 -12.77 4.54 -8.83
N VAL A 59 -12.67 3.27 -9.25
CA VAL A 59 -11.45 2.69 -9.81
C VAL A 59 -11.72 2.06 -11.17
N THR A 60 -10.77 2.21 -12.09
CA THR A 60 -10.71 1.48 -13.36
C THR A 60 -9.47 0.59 -13.37
N LEU A 61 -9.62 -0.68 -13.74
CA LEU A 61 -8.50 -1.62 -13.86
C LEU A 61 -8.68 -2.56 -15.05
N GLU A 62 -7.58 -3.17 -15.50
CA GLU A 62 -7.62 -4.22 -16.52
C GLU A 62 -7.89 -5.61 -15.90
N VAL A 63 -8.41 -6.55 -16.70
CA VAL A 63 -8.53 -7.96 -16.30
C VAL A 63 -7.16 -8.49 -15.86
N GLY A 64 -7.14 -9.23 -14.75
CA GLY A 64 -5.93 -9.78 -14.13
C GLY A 64 -5.27 -8.84 -13.12
N ARG A 65 -5.72 -7.59 -12.98
CA ARG A 65 -5.25 -6.67 -11.95
C ARG A 65 -6.01 -6.85 -10.64
N SER A 66 -5.36 -6.48 -9.55
CA SER A 66 -5.91 -6.60 -8.20
C SER A 66 -6.02 -5.24 -7.51
N ILE A 67 -6.93 -5.19 -6.55
CA ILE A 67 -7.16 -4.11 -5.59
C ILE A 67 -6.67 -4.60 -4.23
N ASP A 68 -5.95 -3.73 -3.52
CA ASP A 68 -5.52 -3.91 -2.14
C ASP A 68 -6.19 -2.83 -1.27
N VAL A 69 -6.94 -3.26 -0.26
CA VAL A 69 -7.69 -2.37 0.64
C VAL A 69 -6.85 -2.11 1.89
N VAL A 70 -6.33 -0.90 2.02
CA VAL A 70 -5.40 -0.53 3.10
C VAL A 70 -6.07 0.24 4.24
N THR A 71 -7.41 0.31 4.25
CA THR A 71 -8.16 0.86 5.38
C THR A 71 -7.95 0.01 6.62
N ASP A 72 -7.76 0.68 7.76
CA ASP A 72 -7.58 0.02 9.05
C ASP A 72 -8.84 -0.75 9.47
N ASP A 73 -8.64 -1.81 10.27
CA ASP A 73 -9.71 -2.59 10.90
C ASP A 73 -10.76 -3.18 9.94
N VAL A 74 -10.39 -3.43 8.68
CA VAL A 74 -11.26 -4.09 7.72
C VAL A 74 -11.52 -5.52 8.19
N THR A 75 -12.81 -5.87 8.32
CA THR A 75 -13.26 -7.18 8.77
C THR A 75 -13.76 -8.04 7.62
N ARG A 76 -14.28 -7.41 6.56
CA ARG A 76 -14.84 -8.10 5.40
C ARG A 76 -14.89 -7.20 4.17
N VAL A 77 -14.76 -7.81 3.00
CA VAL A 77 -15.11 -7.19 1.72
C VAL A 77 -16.12 -8.05 0.96
N GLU A 78 -16.99 -7.41 0.18
CA GLU A 78 -17.97 -8.09 -0.66
C GLU A 78 -17.98 -7.47 -2.06
N SER A 79 -18.21 -8.29 -3.08
CA SER A 79 -18.44 -7.80 -4.45
C SER A 79 -19.92 -7.98 -4.80
N SER A 80 -20.50 -6.97 -5.46
CA SER A 80 -21.84 -7.08 -6.04
C SER A 80 -21.89 -8.07 -7.23
N ASP A 81 -20.75 -8.32 -7.89
CA ASP A 81 -20.64 -9.25 -9.01
C ASP A 81 -19.31 -10.04 -8.94
N THR A 82 -19.43 -11.33 -8.60
CA THR A 82 -18.28 -12.24 -8.49
C THR A 82 -17.77 -12.75 -9.84
N ALA A 83 -18.55 -12.57 -10.91
CA ALA A 83 -18.10 -12.87 -12.26
C ALA A 83 -17.14 -11.79 -12.81
N VAL A 84 -17.15 -10.59 -12.22
CA VAL A 84 -16.25 -9.47 -12.55
C VAL A 84 -15.10 -9.36 -11.54
N LEU A 85 -15.40 -9.42 -10.23
CA LEU A 85 -14.43 -9.29 -9.14
C LEU A 85 -14.48 -10.48 -8.19
N THR A 86 -13.37 -11.20 -8.06
CA THR A 86 -13.20 -12.21 -6.99
C THR A 86 -12.55 -11.55 -5.77
N VAL A 87 -13.21 -11.59 -4.62
CA VAL A 87 -12.72 -10.95 -3.38
C VAL A 87 -11.77 -11.84 -2.59
N SER A 88 -10.80 -11.22 -1.93
CA SER A 88 -9.96 -11.84 -0.90
C SER A 88 -10.23 -11.19 0.44
N GLN A 89 -10.57 -12.01 1.44
CA GLN A 89 -10.84 -11.52 2.80
C GLN A 89 -9.54 -11.17 3.53
N PRO A 90 -9.58 -10.23 4.49
CA PRO A 90 -8.42 -9.98 5.34
C PRO A 90 -8.06 -11.26 6.10
N SER A 91 -6.78 -11.53 6.25
CA SER A 91 -6.29 -12.74 6.92
C SER A 91 -4.95 -12.52 7.60
N ASP A 92 -4.64 -13.34 8.58
CA ASP A 92 -3.34 -13.33 9.27
C ASP A 92 -2.92 -14.78 9.50
N ASP A 93 -1.72 -15.14 9.04
CA ASP A 93 -1.19 -16.51 9.16
C ASP A 93 -0.21 -16.69 10.33
N GLY A 94 -0.06 -15.67 11.17
CA GLY A 94 0.88 -15.60 12.29
C GLY A 94 2.29 -15.15 11.89
N SER A 95 2.59 -15.05 10.60
CA SER A 95 3.85 -14.51 10.07
C SER A 95 3.68 -13.17 9.37
N ALA A 96 2.52 -12.95 8.75
CA ALA A 96 2.13 -11.71 8.14
C ALA A 96 0.61 -11.51 8.23
N SER A 97 0.21 -10.24 8.25
CA SER A 97 -1.18 -9.83 8.03
C SER A 97 -1.35 -9.46 6.56
N PHE A 98 -2.41 -9.96 5.95
CA PHE A 98 -2.78 -9.71 4.56
C PHE A 98 -4.08 -8.91 4.54
N ASN A 99 -4.03 -7.82 3.81
CA ASN A 99 -5.17 -6.95 3.59
C ASN A 99 -6.29 -7.66 2.82
N ALA A 100 -7.49 -7.09 2.93
CA ALA A 100 -8.59 -7.45 2.07
C ALA A 100 -8.37 -6.91 0.64
N GLY A 101 -9.08 -7.44 -0.34
CA GLY A 101 -8.93 -6.99 -1.71
C GLY A 101 -9.87 -7.65 -2.70
N ALA A 102 -9.60 -7.44 -3.98
CA ALA A 102 -10.30 -8.10 -5.07
C ALA A 102 -9.40 -8.26 -6.29
N THR A 103 -9.65 -9.26 -7.12
CA THR A 103 -8.99 -9.45 -8.42
C THR A 103 -10.02 -9.36 -9.53
N ALA A 104 -9.72 -8.59 -10.57
CA ALA A 104 -10.51 -8.54 -11.79
C ALA A 104 -10.34 -9.81 -12.61
N VAL A 105 -11.45 -10.52 -12.84
CA VAL A 105 -11.46 -11.80 -13.56
C VAL A 105 -12.19 -11.73 -14.91
N ALA A 106 -13.01 -10.69 -15.13
CA ALA A 106 -13.65 -10.40 -16.41
C ALA A 106 -13.98 -8.91 -16.54
N ALA A 107 -14.07 -8.41 -17.77
CA ALA A 107 -14.50 -7.05 -18.05
C ALA A 107 -15.96 -6.82 -17.63
N GLY A 108 -16.26 -5.63 -17.11
CA GLY A 108 -17.59 -5.29 -16.59
C GLY A 108 -17.55 -4.24 -15.49
N SER A 109 -18.67 -4.06 -14.78
CA SER A 109 -18.75 -3.18 -13.62
C SER A 109 -19.18 -3.96 -12.39
N ALA A 110 -18.58 -3.65 -11.25
CA ALA A 110 -18.96 -4.19 -9.95
C ALA A 110 -18.79 -3.13 -8.87
N THR A 111 -19.44 -3.32 -7.73
CA THR A 111 -19.20 -2.56 -6.51
C THR A 111 -18.43 -3.42 -5.53
N LEU A 112 -17.31 -2.92 -5.01
CA LEU A 112 -16.60 -3.51 -3.87
C LEU A 112 -17.03 -2.80 -2.59
N SER A 113 -17.73 -3.50 -1.71
CA SER A 113 -18.20 -2.99 -0.43
C SER A 113 -17.22 -3.38 0.67
N VAL A 114 -16.73 -2.41 1.44
CA VAL A 114 -15.71 -2.59 2.49
C VAL A 114 -16.34 -2.41 3.86
N TYR A 115 -16.11 -3.35 4.79
CA TYR A 115 -16.70 -3.34 6.13
C TYR A 115 -15.62 -3.22 7.21
N THR A 116 -15.93 -2.44 8.25
CA THR A 116 -15.19 -2.37 9.52
C THR A 116 -16.13 -2.78 10.65
N GLY A 117 -15.81 -3.89 11.32
CA GLY A 117 -16.79 -4.57 12.19
C GLY A 117 -18.02 -5.04 11.41
N ASP A 118 -19.21 -4.70 11.89
CA ASP A 118 -20.50 -4.98 11.23
C ASP A 118 -21.01 -3.80 10.37
N SER A 119 -20.23 -2.71 10.27
CA SER A 119 -20.63 -1.50 9.57
C SER A 119 -19.97 -1.41 8.19
N LEU A 120 -20.75 -1.00 7.19
CA LEU A 120 -20.21 -0.62 5.88
C LEU A 120 -19.39 0.66 6.05
N ALA A 121 -18.10 0.60 5.72
CA ALA A 121 -17.21 1.75 5.76
C ALA A 121 -17.39 2.62 4.51
N TYR A 122 -17.29 2.01 3.33
CA TYR A 122 -17.51 2.65 2.04
C TYR A 122 -17.71 1.61 0.94
N GLU A 123 -18.08 2.10 -0.24
CA GLU A 123 -18.20 1.31 -1.46
C GLU A 123 -17.35 1.93 -2.57
N VAL A 124 -16.74 1.08 -3.37
CA VAL A 124 -15.92 1.46 -4.52
C VAL A 124 -16.66 1.03 -5.77
N ALA A 125 -16.98 1.98 -6.65
CA ALA A 125 -17.44 1.63 -8.00
C ALA A 125 -16.23 1.20 -8.82
N VAL A 126 -16.24 -0.04 -9.30
CA VAL A 126 -15.13 -0.65 -10.03
C VAL A 126 -15.57 -0.91 -11.47
N THR A 127 -14.75 -0.43 -12.41
CA THR A 127 -14.88 -0.75 -13.83
C THR A 127 -13.67 -1.57 -14.27
N VAL A 128 -13.92 -2.74 -14.86
CA VAL A 128 -12.89 -3.63 -15.38
C VAL A 128 -12.91 -3.57 -16.91
N GLU A 129 -11.77 -3.23 -17.49
CA GLU A 129 -11.50 -3.23 -18.92
C GLU A 129 -10.76 -4.51 -19.32
N GLY A 130 -10.87 -4.94 -20.57
CA GLY A 130 -10.35 -6.22 -21.07
C GLY A 130 -9.40 -6.09 -22.24
#